data_AF-A0A170Z331-F1
#
_entry.id   AF-A0A170Z331-F1
#
_cell.length_a   1.000
_cell.length_b   1.000
_cell.length_c   1.000
_cell.angle_alpha   90.00
_cell.angle_beta   90.00
_cell.angle_gamma   90.00
#
_symmetry.space_group_name_H-M   'P 1'
#
loop_
_entity.id
_entity.type
_entity.pdbx_description
1 polymer ?
#
loop_
_entity_poly.entity_id
_entity_poly.type
_entity_poly.pdbx_seq_one_letter_code
_entity_poly.pdbx_strand_id
1 'polypeptide(L)'
;MPAAPPGGRQVRTLNFDGQSGVVPLARDFTRQALYAWGWLPATTADQRAAAEDVLLVVSELVTNACLHAEGPEQLELTCDNKVIHIEVSDRGTGQPAPRTPHRAGRPGGHGMFIVQRLCLDWGVVRTPGVAGKRVWAELGAPA
;
A
#
# COMPACT_ATOMS: atom_id res chain seq x y z
N MET A 1 -9.38 -34.66 6.50
CA MET A 1 -9.27 -33.33 7.11
C MET A 1 -8.61 -32.41 6.08
N PRO A 2 -9.19 -31.26 5.71
CA PRO A 2 -8.49 -30.35 4.81
C PRO A 2 -7.36 -29.69 5.58
N ALA A 3 -6.16 -29.71 4.98
CA ALA A 3 -4.96 -29.11 5.51
C ALA A 3 -5.20 -27.63 5.83
N ALA A 4 -4.71 -27.16 6.99
CA ALA A 4 -4.59 -25.74 7.24
C ALA A 4 -3.83 -25.10 6.06
N PRO A 5 -4.25 -23.92 5.56
CA PRO A 5 -3.46 -23.22 4.55
C PRO A 5 -2.07 -22.96 5.16
N PRO A 6 -1.00 -23.01 4.36
CA PRO A 6 0.34 -22.76 4.87
C PRO A 6 0.36 -21.36 5.50
N GLY A 7 0.46 -21.29 6.83
CA GLY A 7 0.60 -20.06 7.61
C GLY A 7 1.99 -19.48 7.43
N GLY A 8 2.35 -19.19 6.17
CA GLY A 8 3.62 -18.65 5.77
C GLY A 8 3.43 -17.28 5.13
N ARG A 9 4.44 -16.43 5.30
CA ARG A 9 4.56 -15.14 4.64
C ARG A 9 4.35 -15.28 3.13
N GLN A 10 3.33 -14.62 2.58
CA GLN A 10 3.06 -14.56 1.15
C GLN A 10 3.48 -13.20 0.61
N VAL A 11 4.22 -13.18 -0.50
CA VAL A 11 4.70 -11.93 -1.13
C VAL A 11 4.22 -11.88 -2.57
N ARG A 12 3.74 -10.72 -3.00
CA ARG A 12 3.43 -10.44 -4.41
C ARG A 12 4.02 -9.10 -4.80
N THR A 13 4.65 -9.05 -5.96
CA THR A 13 5.34 -7.86 -6.47
C THR A 13 4.80 -7.48 -7.84
N LEU A 14 4.60 -6.18 -8.06
CA LEU A 14 4.16 -5.57 -9.31
C LEU A 14 5.17 -4.50 -9.72
N ASN A 15 5.74 -4.61 -10.91
CA ASN A 15 6.58 -3.57 -11.51
C ASN A 15 5.72 -2.69 -12.42
N PHE A 16 5.93 -1.38 -12.34
CA PHE A 16 5.15 -0.42 -13.12
C PHE A 16 5.79 -0.05 -14.46
N ASP A 17 7.07 -0.35 -14.73
CA ASP A 17 7.78 -0.25 -16.02
C ASP A 17 7.35 0.89 -16.98
N GLY A 18 7.06 2.09 -16.47
CA GLY A 18 6.61 3.24 -17.27
C GLY A 18 5.16 3.14 -17.81
N GLN A 19 4.34 2.26 -17.25
CA GLN A 19 2.94 2.12 -17.60
C GLN A 19 2.11 3.35 -17.23
N SER A 20 1.10 3.65 -18.04
CA SER A 20 0.08 4.65 -17.72
C SER A 20 -1.06 3.99 -16.93
N GLY A 21 -1.73 4.73 -16.05
CA GLY A 21 -2.81 4.17 -15.22
C GLY A 21 -2.31 3.30 -14.05
N VAL A 22 -1.15 3.65 -13.47
CA VAL A 22 -0.53 2.90 -12.36
C VAL A 22 -1.43 2.73 -11.13
N VAL A 23 -2.32 3.70 -10.83
CA VAL A 23 -3.23 3.62 -9.68
C VAL A 23 -4.31 2.54 -9.87
N PRO A 24 -5.09 2.51 -10.97
CA PRO A 24 -5.97 1.38 -11.29
C PRO A 24 -5.24 0.03 -11.28
N LEU A 25 -4.06 -0.06 -11.89
CA LEU A 25 -3.26 -1.29 -11.95
C LEU A 25 -2.89 -1.79 -10.54
N ALA A 26 -2.38 -0.90 -9.70
CA ALA A 26 -2.02 -1.20 -8.31
C ALA A 26 -3.23 -1.68 -7.50
N ARG A 27 -4.37 -1.01 -7.67
CA ARG A 27 -5.61 -1.35 -6.96
C ARG A 27 -6.16 -2.72 -7.37
N ASP A 28 -6.13 -3.04 -8.66
CA ASP A 28 -6.59 -4.33 -9.17
C ASP A 28 -5.65 -5.47 -8.76
N PHE A 29 -4.33 -5.24 -8.82
CA PHE A 29 -3.33 -6.17 -8.31
C PHE A 29 -3.51 -6.47 -6.82
N THR A 30 -3.73 -5.42 -6.02
CA THR A 30 -3.99 -5.54 -4.58
C THR A 30 -5.27 -6.30 -4.30
N ARG A 31 -6.34 -6.02 -5.06
CA ARG A 31 -7.59 -6.78 -4.94
C ARG A 31 -7.37 -8.27 -5.21
N GLN A 32 -6.64 -8.62 -6.26
CA GLN A 32 -6.30 -10.01 -6.56
C GLN A 32 -5.48 -10.67 -5.44
N ALA A 33 -4.55 -9.93 -4.82
CA ALA A 33 -3.79 -10.43 -3.67
C ALA A 33 -4.72 -10.72 -2.48
N LEU A 34 -5.64 -9.79 -2.17
CA LEU A 34 -6.63 -9.97 -1.11
C LEU A 34 -7.56 -11.18 -1.36
N TYR A 35 -7.95 -11.44 -2.61
CA TYR A 35 -8.68 -12.67 -2.96
C TYR A 35 -7.83 -13.92 -2.72
N ALA A 36 -6.58 -13.92 -3.18
CA ALA A 36 -5.67 -15.05 -3.01
C ALA A 36 -5.38 -15.35 -1.53
N TRP A 37 -5.36 -14.32 -0.68
CA TRP A 37 -5.11 -14.42 0.75
C TRP A 37 -6.36 -14.67 1.58
N GLY A 38 -7.54 -14.80 0.95
CA GLY A 38 -8.81 -15.08 1.65
C GLY A 38 -9.40 -13.90 2.39
N TRP A 39 -8.94 -12.67 2.13
CA TRP A 39 -9.55 -11.44 2.62
C TRP A 39 -10.78 -11.05 1.82
N LEU A 40 -10.83 -11.46 0.56
CA LEU A 40 -11.99 -11.31 -0.32
C LEU A 40 -12.44 -12.67 -0.88
N PRO A 41 -13.76 -12.89 -1.09
CA PRO A 41 -14.85 -11.99 -0.73
C PRO A 41 -15.01 -11.90 0.80
N ALA A 42 -15.23 -10.69 1.31
CA ALA A 42 -15.38 -10.46 2.74
C ALA A 42 -16.70 -11.05 3.25
N THR A 43 -16.61 -11.84 4.32
CA THR A 43 -17.76 -12.48 4.98
C THR A 43 -18.34 -11.63 6.12
N THR A 44 -17.53 -10.72 6.67
CA THR A 44 -17.92 -9.77 7.73
C THR A 44 -17.77 -8.33 7.28
N ALA A 45 -18.43 -7.41 7.98
CA ALA A 45 -18.28 -5.97 7.74
C ALA A 45 -16.86 -5.50 8.03
N ASP A 46 -16.24 -5.99 9.11
CA ASP A 46 -14.88 -5.63 9.51
C ASP A 46 -13.85 -6.11 8.49
N GLN A 47 -14.02 -7.32 7.95
CA GLN A 47 -13.15 -7.84 6.89
C GLN A 47 -13.27 -7.02 5.60
N ARG A 48 -14.48 -6.54 5.28
CA ARG A 48 -14.69 -5.65 4.13
C ARG A 48 -14.01 -4.31 4.34
N ALA A 49 -14.20 -3.69 5.51
CA ALA A 49 -13.57 -2.42 5.85
C ALA A 49 -12.04 -2.52 5.79
N ALA A 50 -11.45 -3.56 6.38
CA ALA A 50 -10.00 -3.77 6.34
C ALA A 50 -9.47 -3.97 4.91
N ALA A 51 -10.19 -4.70 4.05
CA ALA A 51 -9.83 -4.85 2.64
C ALA A 51 -9.93 -3.50 1.87
N GLU A 52 -10.93 -2.68 2.17
CA GLU A 52 -11.08 -1.34 1.60
C GLU A 52 -9.97 -0.39 2.06
N ASP A 53 -9.57 -0.46 3.33
CA ASP A 53 -8.46 0.32 3.90
C ASP A 53 -7.14 0.00 3.21
N VAL A 54 -6.85 -1.29 2.98
CA VAL A 54 -5.65 -1.72 2.24
C VAL A 54 -5.66 -1.15 0.81
N LEU A 55 -6.79 -1.23 0.11
CA LEU A 55 -6.91 -0.68 -1.25
C LEU A 55 -6.75 0.85 -1.28
N LEU A 56 -7.24 1.53 -0.24
CA LEU A 56 -7.12 2.97 -0.10
C LEU A 56 -5.67 3.37 0.15
N VAL A 57 -4.98 2.71 1.09
CA VAL A 57 -3.57 2.96 1.39
C VAL A 57 -2.70 2.73 0.16
N VAL A 58 -2.87 1.63 -0.58
CA VAL A 58 -2.14 1.39 -1.83
C VAL A 58 -2.36 2.54 -2.82
N SER A 59 -3.60 2.96 -3.02
CA SER A 59 -3.94 4.04 -3.95
C SER A 59 -3.27 5.36 -3.55
N GLU A 60 -3.25 5.69 -2.27
CA GLU A 60 -2.61 6.91 -1.76
C GLU A 60 -1.08 6.84 -1.89
N LEU A 61 -0.44 5.72 -1.57
CA LEU A 61 1.01 5.56 -1.69
C LEU A 61 1.47 5.65 -3.16
N VAL A 62 0.77 4.96 -4.07
CA VAL A 62 1.06 4.99 -5.51
C VAL A 62 0.79 6.38 -6.09
N THR A 63 -0.29 7.05 -5.66
CA THR A 63 -0.59 8.42 -6.08
C THR A 63 0.50 9.39 -5.59
N ASN A 64 0.96 9.25 -4.35
CA ASN A 64 2.06 10.06 -3.82
C ASN A 64 3.37 9.84 -4.60
N ALA A 65 3.68 8.60 -4.98
CA ALA A 65 4.84 8.32 -5.82
C ALA A 65 4.73 8.98 -7.21
N CYS A 66 3.54 8.97 -7.82
CA CYS A 66 3.28 9.66 -9.09
C CYS A 66 3.46 11.18 -8.97
N LEU A 67 2.92 11.79 -7.93
CA LEU A 67 2.89 13.24 -7.77
C LEU A 67 4.21 13.81 -7.26
N HIS A 68 5.01 13.02 -6.53
CA HIS A 68 6.12 13.55 -5.73
C HIS A 68 7.44 12.81 -5.92
N ALA A 69 7.50 11.77 -6.75
CA ALA A 69 8.66 10.88 -6.78
C ALA A 69 9.02 10.33 -8.16
N GLU A 70 8.74 11.08 -9.23
CA GLU A 70 9.00 10.70 -10.63
C GLU A 70 8.31 9.40 -11.09
N GLY A 71 7.33 8.94 -10.31
CA GLY A 71 6.55 7.74 -10.59
C GLY A 71 6.95 6.54 -9.74
N PRO A 72 5.99 5.66 -9.42
CA PRO A 72 6.28 4.39 -8.75
C PRO A 72 7.04 3.47 -9.72
N GLU A 73 8.03 2.75 -9.19
CA GLU A 73 8.77 1.72 -9.92
C GLU A 73 8.19 0.33 -9.61
N GLN A 74 7.91 0.08 -8.33
CA GLN A 74 7.47 -1.22 -7.86
C GLN A 74 6.49 -1.08 -6.69
N LEU A 75 5.49 -1.95 -6.65
CA LEU A 75 4.62 -2.22 -5.50
C LEU A 75 4.87 -3.65 -5.03
N GLU A 76 5.21 -3.81 -3.76
CA GLU A 76 5.27 -5.10 -3.09
C GLU A 76 4.19 -5.18 -2.01
N LEU A 77 3.50 -6.31 -1.96
CA LEU A 77 2.52 -6.64 -0.93
C LEU A 77 2.99 -7.92 -0.24
N THR A 78 3.18 -7.85 1.07
CA THR A 78 3.48 -8.99 1.92
C THR A 78 2.33 -9.23 2.88
N CYS A 79 1.91 -10.47 3.04
CA CYS A 79 0.92 -10.89 4.05
C CYS A 79 1.57 -11.92 4.98
N ASP A 80 1.66 -11.61 6.28
CA ASP A 80 2.19 -12.51 7.31
C ASP A 80 1.25 -12.55 8.52
N ASN A 81 0.82 -13.75 8.93
CA ASN A 81 0.14 -14.04 10.19
C ASN A 81 -0.88 -12.99 10.70
N LYS A 82 -1.58 -12.28 9.80
CA LYS A 82 -2.57 -11.18 10.00
C LYS A 82 -2.07 -9.73 9.82
N VAL A 83 -0.93 -9.48 9.18
CA VAL A 83 -0.51 -8.12 8.81
C VAL A 83 -0.24 -8.07 7.32
N ILE A 84 -0.78 -7.05 6.65
CA ILE A 84 -0.43 -6.71 5.27
C ILE A 84 0.57 -5.57 5.31
N HIS A 85 1.79 -5.85 4.85
CA HIS A 85 2.81 -4.86 4.62
C HIS A 85 2.78 -4.46 3.14
N ILE A 86 2.69 -3.16 2.88
CA ILE A 86 2.65 -2.55 1.56
C ILE A 86 3.93 -1.75 1.41
N GLU A 87 4.69 -1.98 0.34
CA GLU A 87 5.89 -1.20 0.02
C GLU A 87 5.78 -0.66 -1.41
N VAL A 88 5.99 0.65 -1.58
CA VAL A 88 6.11 1.30 -2.88
C VAL A 88 7.51 1.86 -3.03
N SER A 89 8.24 1.35 -4.01
CA SER A 89 9.54 1.86 -4.42
C SER A 89 9.37 2.88 -5.54
N ASP A 90 10.11 3.97 -5.48
CA ASP A 90 10.17 4.97 -6.55
C ASP A 90 11.62 5.41 -6.83
N ARG A 91 11.83 6.01 -8.00
CA ARG A 91 13.15 6.49 -8.45
C ARG A 91 13.47 7.91 -7.97
N GLY A 92 12.55 8.54 -7.27
CA GLY A 92 12.65 9.95 -6.89
C GLY A 92 13.57 10.19 -5.70
N THR A 93 14.29 11.31 -5.73
CA THR A 93 15.03 11.81 -4.56
C THR A 93 14.14 12.57 -3.56
N GLY A 94 12.91 12.89 -3.94
CA GLY A 94 11.96 13.72 -3.18
C GLY A 94 11.53 13.12 -1.84
N GLN A 95 11.37 13.92 -0.79
CA GLN A 95 10.91 13.44 0.53
C GLN A 95 9.39 13.19 0.53
N PRO A 96 8.89 12.04 1.02
CA PRO A 96 7.52 11.93 1.50
C PRO A 96 7.48 12.73 2.81
N ALA A 97 7.28 14.03 2.71
CA ALA A 97 7.05 14.84 3.89
C ALA A 97 5.60 14.58 4.33
N PRO A 98 5.34 14.16 5.58
CA PRO A 98 4.03 14.35 6.17
C PRO A 98 3.78 15.85 6.22
N ARG A 99 3.15 16.39 5.17
CA ARG A 99 2.64 17.75 5.21
C ARG A 99 1.49 17.72 6.19
N THR A 100 1.67 18.40 7.32
CA THR A 100 0.63 18.73 8.28
C THR A 100 -0.66 19.09 7.53
N PRO A 101 -1.77 18.37 7.69
CA PRO A 101 -2.97 18.69 6.95
C PRO A 101 -3.67 19.81 7.70
N HIS A 102 -3.65 21.04 7.21
CA HIS A 102 -4.77 21.96 7.43
C HIS A 102 -4.79 23.07 6.39
N ARG A 103 -5.35 22.77 5.22
CA ARG A 103 -6.25 23.71 4.53
C ARG A 103 -7.41 22.92 3.94
N ALA A 104 -8.54 22.94 4.64
CA ALA A 104 -9.82 22.48 4.12
C ALA A 104 -10.12 23.25 2.82
N GLY A 105 -10.25 22.55 1.69
CA GLY A 105 -10.68 23.16 0.43
C GLY A 105 -9.88 22.82 -0.84
N ARG A 106 -8.86 21.94 -0.80
CA ARG A 106 -8.25 21.39 -2.04
C ARG A 106 -8.47 19.87 -2.16
N PRO A 107 -8.93 19.36 -3.31
CA PRO A 107 -8.87 17.93 -3.60
C PRO A 107 -7.39 17.50 -3.66
N GLY A 108 -6.97 16.51 -2.86
CA GLY A 108 -5.61 15.95 -2.90
C GLY A 108 -4.69 16.28 -1.71
N GLY A 109 -5.21 16.30 -0.47
CA GLY A 109 -4.41 16.51 0.75
C GLY A 109 -4.63 15.50 1.88
N HIS A 110 -5.35 14.40 1.63
CA HIS A 110 -5.73 13.43 2.66
C HIS A 110 -4.81 12.22 2.75
N GLY A 111 -3.97 11.95 1.74
CA GLY A 111 -3.29 10.66 1.60
C GLY A 111 -2.47 10.24 2.81
N MET A 112 -1.58 11.11 3.31
CA MET A 112 -0.77 10.74 4.48
C MET A 112 -1.57 10.70 5.80
N PHE A 113 -2.64 11.49 5.91
CA PHE A 113 -3.53 11.45 7.08
C PHE A 113 -4.33 10.15 7.14
N ILE A 114 -4.74 9.63 5.99
CA ILE A 114 -5.41 8.33 5.86
C ILE A 114 -4.44 7.22 6.25
N VAL A 115 -3.23 7.21 5.69
CA VAL A 115 -2.17 6.24 6.04
C VAL A 115 -1.87 6.28 7.54
N GLN A 116 -1.69 7.46 8.13
CA GLN A 116 -1.46 7.63 9.57
C GLN A 116 -2.57 7.10 10.47
N ARG A 117 -3.82 7.06 9.98
CA ARG A 117 -4.98 6.67 10.79
C ARG A 117 -5.37 5.21 10.62
N LEU A 118 -5.09 4.62 9.46
CA LEU A 118 -5.46 3.25 9.12
C LEU A 118 -4.33 2.24 9.31
N CYS A 119 -3.08 2.69 9.26
CA CYS A 119 -1.93 1.80 9.37
C CYS A 119 -1.49 1.65 10.82
N LEU A 120 -1.04 0.45 11.18
CA LEU A 120 -0.36 0.16 12.45
C LEU A 120 0.95 0.93 12.53
N ASP A 121 1.70 0.94 11.43
CA ASP A 121 2.93 1.71 11.27
C ASP A 121 3.14 2.05 9.79
N TRP A 122 3.94 3.06 9.53
CA TRP A 122 4.36 3.44 8.17
C TRP A 122 5.66 4.23 8.23
N GLY A 123 6.41 4.18 7.13
CA GLY A 123 7.70 4.85 7.10
C GLY A 123 8.27 5.02 5.71
N VAL A 124 9.47 5.57 5.69
CA VAL A 124 10.23 5.84 4.47
C VAL A 124 11.65 5.34 4.68
N VAL A 125 12.07 4.40 3.86
CA VAL A 125 13.44 3.88 3.85
C VAL A 125 14.18 4.45 2.65
N ARG A 126 15.38 4.98 2.90
CA ARG A 126 16.32 5.41 1.86
C ARG A 126 17.61 4.65 2.06
N THR A 127 18.13 4.08 0.98
CA THR A 127 19.42 3.40 1.03
C THR A 127 20.51 4.41 0.64
N PRO A 128 21.47 4.73 1.53
CA PRO A 128 22.56 5.65 1.19
C PRO A 128 23.32 5.16 -0.05
N GLY A 129 23.56 6.07 -0.99
CA GLY A 129 24.28 5.75 -2.24
C GLY A 129 23.42 5.09 -3.34
N VAL A 130 22.14 4.83 -3.09
CA VAL A 130 21.19 4.32 -4.10
C VAL A 130 20.13 5.38 -4.37
N ALA A 131 19.81 5.61 -5.64
CA ALA A 131 18.75 6.53 -6.04
C ALA A 131 17.38 5.94 -5.69
N GLY A 132 16.44 6.80 -5.29
CA GLY A 132 15.08 6.41 -4.94
C GLY A 132 14.83 6.32 -3.44
N LYS A 133 13.59 5.94 -3.10
CA LYS A 133 13.14 5.65 -1.74
C LYS A 133 12.08 4.56 -1.77
N ARG A 134 11.83 3.97 -0.61
CA ARG A 134 10.77 3.00 -0.39
C ARG A 134 9.85 3.54 0.68
N VAL A 135 8.58 3.74 0.34
CA VAL A 135 7.54 4.14 1.28
C VAL A 135 6.75 2.90 1.63
N TRP A 136 6.63 2.61 2.92
CA TRP A 136 5.96 1.40 3.39
C TRP A 136 4.87 1.72 4.41
N ALA A 137 3.90 0.83 4.51
CA ALA A 137 2.79 0.90 5.46
C ALA A 137 2.35 -0.50 5.86
N GLU A 138 1.94 -0.68 7.12
CA GLU A 138 1.47 -1.95 7.67
C GLU A 138 0.03 -1.83 8.14
N LEU A 139 -0.83 -2.76 7.74
CA LEU A 139 -2.22 -2.82 8.16
C LEU A 139 -2.52 -4.16 8.82
N GLY A 140 -3.23 -4.10 9.95
CA GLY A 140 -3.70 -5.30 10.64
C GLY A 140 -4.87 -5.96 9.91
N ALA A 141 -4.97 -7.27 10.03
CA ALA A 141 -6.16 -8.00 9.65
C ALA A 141 -7.33 -7.65 10.55
N PRO A 142 -8.57 -7.75 10.03
CA PRO A 142 -9.75 -7.66 10.87
C PRO A 142 -9.63 -8.63 12.06
N ALA A 143 -10.09 -8.17 13.23
CA ALA A 143 -10.09 -8.95 14.47
C ALA A 143 -10.98 -10.19 14.37
#